data_AF-A0A2H3CXA6-F1
#
_entry.id   AF-A0A2H3CXA6-F1
#
_cell.length_a   1.000
_cell.length_b   1.000
_cell.length_c   1.000
_cell.angle_alpha   90.00
_cell.angle_beta   90.00
_cell.angle_gamma   90.00
#
_symmetry.space_group_name_H-M   'P 1'
#
loop_
_entity.id
_entity.type
_entity.pdbx_description
1 polymer ?
#
loop_
_entity_poly.entity_id
_entity_poly.type
_entity_poly.pdbx_seq_one_letter_code
_entity_poly.pdbx_strand_id
1 'polypeptide(L)'
;TAISLSALSAEATSNQTYLDAAIESANIIRAHLLNPSNIVLDSVSSMSNESCSVDSTVYSYNSGIFIKGLVVLADITRNASTEALYVLTDPSCPHTEP
;
A
#
# COMPACT_ATOMS: atom_id res chain seq x y z
N THR A 1 1.01 4.94 -6.10
CA THR A 1 1.07 6.42 -5.94
C THR A 1 -0.11 6.98 -5.15
N ALA A 2 -1.35 6.55 -5.41
CA ALA A 2 -2.54 7.01 -4.69
C ALA A 2 -2.45 6.86 -3.16
N ILE A 3 -2.05 5.68 -2.65
CA ILE A 3 -1.92 5.43 -1.21
C ILE A 3 -1.01 6.45 -0.50
N SER A 4 0.20 6.70 -1.00
CA SER A 4 1.16 7.57 -0.31
C SER A 4 0.74 9.03 -0.34
N LEU A 5 0.15 9.49 -1.46
CA LEU A 5 -0.35 10.86 -1.56
C LEU A 5 -1.53 11.09 -0.62
N SER A 6 -2.49 10.15 -0.60
CA SER A 6 -3.65 10.23 0.28
C SER A 6 -3.25 10.15 1.75
N ALA A 7 -2.35 9.24 2.13
CA ALA A 7 -1.88 9.11 3.51
C ALA A 7 -1.19 10.40 4.00
N LEU A 8 -0.26 10.98 3.22
CA LEU A 8 0.39 12.25 3.55
C LEU A 8 -0.61 13.42 3.62
N SER A 9 -1.60 13.43 2.72
CA SER A 9 -2.65 14.45 2.75
C SER A 9 -3.52 14.31 4.00
N ALA A 10 -3.83 13.09 4.43
CA ALA A 10 -4.56 12.81 5.65
C ALA A 10 -3.77 13.26 6.88
N GLU A 11 -2.47 12.95 6.95
CA GLU A 11 -1.56 13.39 8.01
C GLU A 11 -1.55 14.93 8.13
N ALA A 12 -1.31 15.61 7.00
CA ALA A 12 -1.14 17.06 6.99
C ALA A 12 -2.43 17.84 7.26
N THR A 13 -3.59 17.26 6.95
CA THR A 13 -4.88 17.99 6.99
C THR A 13 -5.87 17.46 8.02
N SER A 14 -5.62 16.28 8.59
CA SER A 14 -6.57 15.54 9.42
C SER A 14 -7.95 15.33 8.74
N ASN A 15 -7.98 15.30 7.40
CA ASN A 15 -9.21 15.19 6.63
C ASN A 15 -9.56 13.71 6.38
N GLN A 16 -10.75 13.32 6.82
CA GLN A 16 -11.26 11.96 6.72
C GLN A 16 -11.31 11.44 5.28
N THR A 17 -11.61 12.28 4.29
CA THR A 17 -11.68 11.87 2.88
C THR A 17 -10.34 11.34 2.38
N TYR A 18 -9.23 11.96 2.79
CA TYR A 18 -7.90 11.47 2.43
C TYR A 18 -7.53 10.21 3.18
N LEU A 19 -7.96 10.09 4.44
CA LEU A 19 -7.75 8.88 5.23
C LEU A 19 -8.49 7.68 4.59
N ASP A 20 -9.75 7.84 4.25
CA ASP A 20 -10.57 6.82 3.59
C ASP A 20 -9.96 6.41 2.23
N ALA A 21 -9.51 7.39 1.45
CA ALA A 21 -8.84 7.13 0.17
C ALA A 21 -7.52 6.36 0.35
N ALA A 22 -6.75 6.63 1.40
CA ALA A 22 -5.52 5.90 1.71
C ALA A 22 -5.81 4.45 2.11
N ILE A 23 -6.82 4.23 2.97
CA ILE A 23 -7.27 2.89 3.39
C ILE A 23 -7.73 2.08 2.19
N GLU A 24 -8.57 2.66 1.34
CA GLU A 24 -9.10 1.93 0.18
C GLU A 24 -8.00 1.61 -0.84
N SER A 25 -7.08 2.55 -1.07
CA SER A 25 -5.91 2.31 -1.92
C SER A 25 -5.06 1.14 -1.38
N ALA A 26 -4.89 1.06 -0.06
CA ALA A 26 -4.14 -0.03 0.56
C ALA A 26 -4.85 -1.39 0.39
N ASN A 27 -6.17 -1.40 0.55
CA ASN A 27 -6.99 -2.60 0.38
C ASN A 27 -6.92 -3.16 -1.05
N ILE A 28 -7.02 -2.30 -2.07
CA ILE A 28 -6.93 -2.72 -3.48
C ILE A 28 -5.56 -3.34 -3.79
N ILE A 29 -4.47 -2.69 -3.35
CA ILE A 29 -3.12 -3.22 -3.58
C ILE A 29 -2.96 -4.57 -2.88
N ARG A 30 -3.39 -4.68 -1.63
CA ARG A 30 -3.33 -5.95 -0.88
C ARG A 30 -4.15 -7.06 -1.52
N ALA A 31 -5.35 -6.74 -2.03
CA ALA A 31 -6.27 -7.74 -2.57
C ALA A 31 -5.90 -8.21 -3.99
N HIS A 32 -5.28 -7.36 -4.80
CA HIS A 32 -5.13 -7.62 -6.24
C HIS A 32 -3.69 -7.55 -6.76
N LEU A 33 -2.80 -6.85 -6.06
CA LEU A 33 -1.44 -6.57 -6.55
C LEU A 33 -0.34 -7.12 -5.64
N LEU A 34 -0.65 -7.71 -4.49
CA LEU A 34 0.35 -8.46 -3.73
C LEU A 34 0.43 -9.90 -4.25
N ASN A 35 1.63 -10.31 -4.65
CA ASN A 35 1.89 -11.71 -4.94
C ASN A 35 2.11 -12.51 -3.64
N PRO A 36 2.21 -13.86 -3.71
CA PRO A 36 2.42 -14.71 -2.54
C PRO A 36 3.71 -14.42 -1.73
N SER A 37 4.67 -13.70 -2.32
CA SER A 37 5.91 -13.26 -1.67
C SER A 37 5.80 -11.84 -1.10
N ASN A 38 4.59 -11.27 -1.02
CA ASN A 38 4.32 -9.89 -0.59
C ASN A 38 5.01 -8.81 -1.42
N ILE A 39 5.29 -9.09 -2.70
CA ILE A 39 5.82 -8.09 -3.63
C ILE A 39 4.65 -7.45 -4.37
N VAL A 40 4.66 -6.12 -4.46
CA VAL A 40 3.66 -5.35 -5.23
C VAL A 40 3.95 -5.47 -6.72
N LEU A 41 2.99 -6.05 -7.45
CA LEU A 41 2.92 -6.19 -8.91
C LEU A 41 2.55 -4.87 -9.57
N ASP A 42 2.66 -4.80 -10.90
CA ASP A 42 2.59 -3.51 -11.61
C ASP A 42 1.19 -2.95 -11.73
N SER A 43 0.28 -3.67 -12.38
CA SER A 43 -1.03 -3.13 -12.73
C SER A 43 -2.08 -4.21 -12.95
N VAL A 44 -3.35 -3.78 -12.92
CA VAL A 44 -4.50 -4.59 -13.36
C VAL A 44 -5.00 -3.98 -14.66
N SER A 45 -5.16 -4.80 -15.70
CA SER A 45 -5.68 -4.33 -16.98
C SER A 45 -7.14 -3.92 -16.87
N SER A 46 -7.47 -2.75 -17.41
CA SER A 46 -8.86 -2.30 -17.60
C SER A 46 -9.41 -2.66 -18.97
N MET A 47 -8.64 -3.37 -19.81
CA MET A 47 -9.08 -3.72 -21.16
C MET A 47 -10.14 -4.83 -21.10
N SER A 48 -11.24 -4.65 -21.81
CA SER A 48 -12.40 -5.55 -21.74
C SER A 48 -12.10 -6.97 -22.19
N ASN A 49 -11.10 -7.15 -23.06
CA ASN A 49 -10.62 -8.44 -23.55
C ASN A 49 -9.58 -9.10 -22.64
N GLU A 50 -9.14 -8.43 -21.57
CA GLU A 50 -8.09 -8.93 -20.67
C GLU A 50 -8.62 -9.33 -19.29
N SER A 51 -9.92 -9.21 -19.05
CA SER A 51 -10.61 -9.76 -17.87
C SER A 51 -9.91 -9.45 -16.53
N CYS A 52 -9.45 -8.20 -16.34
CA CYS A 52 -8.71 -7.79 -15.15
C CYS A 52 -7.42 -8.59 -14.91
N SER A 53 -6.69 -8.92 -15.98
CA SER A 53 -5.37 -9.56 -15.89
C SER A 53 -4.41 -8.69 -15.09
N VAL A 54 -3.56 -9.35 -14.30
CA VAL A 54 -2.52 -8.67 -13.52
C VAL A 54 -1.21 -8.72 -14.28
N ASP A 55 -0.58 -7.57 -14.51
CA ASP A 55 0.81 -7.51 -14.97
C ASP A 55 1.74 -7.87 -13.81
N SER A 56 2.37 -9.04 -13.93
CA SER A 56 3.27 -9.58 -12.90
C SER A 56 4.67 -8.99 -12.90
N THR A 57 4.95 -7.99 -13.75
CA THR A 57 6.24 -7.31 -13.78
C THR A 57 6.52 -6.65 -12.42
N VAL A 58 7.73 -6.90 -11.91
CA VAL A 58 8.15 -6.39 -10.60
C VAL A 58 9.02 -5.17 -10.78
N TYR A 59 8.53 -4.03 -10.31
CA TYR A 59 9.33 -2.82 -10.16
C TYR A 59 9.48 -2.47 -8.68
N SER A 60 10.71 -2.22 -8.24
CA SER A 60 11.01 -1.91 -6.84
C SER A 60 10.24 -0.69 -6.32
N TYR A 61 9.99 0.31 -7.18
CA TYR A 61 9.26 1.51 -6.80
C TYR A 61 7.80 1.23 -6.40
N ASN A 62 7.15 0.19 -6.94
CA ASN A 62 5.78 -0.16 -6.59
C ASN A 62 5.69 -0.55 -5.11
N SER A 63 6.58 -1.43 -4.67
CA SER A 63 6.67 -1.85 -3.27
C SER A 63 7.13 -0.69 -2.37
N GLY A 64 8.15 0.08 -2.79
CA GLY A 64 8.65 1.21 -2.01
C GLY A 64 7.61 2.31 -1.77
N ILE A 65 6.81 2.65 -2.78
CA ILE A 65 5.72 3.63 -2.66
C ILE A 65 4.62 3.08 -1.75
N PHE A 66 4.29 1.80 -1.87
CA PHE A 66 3.28 1.14 -1.03
C PHE A 66 3.70 1.14 0.45
N ILE A 67 4.93 0.69 0.75
CA ILE A 67 5.52 0.71 2.10
C ILE A 67 5.47 2.13 2.68
N LYS A 68 5.93 3.14 1.93
CA LYS A 68 5.88 4.55 2.37
C LYS A 68 4.47 4.99 2.76
N GLY A 69 3.47 4.63 1.96
CA GLY A 69 2.08 4.96 2.26
C GLY A 69 1.53 4.25 3.48
N LEU A 70 1.88 2.96 3.65
CA LEU A 70 1.46 2.17 4.81
C LEU A 70 2.06 2.68 6.12
N VAL A 71 3.34 3.06 6.14
CA VAL A 71 3.99 3.60 7.35
C VAL A 71 3.26 4.84 7.86
N VAL A 72 2.97 5.80 6.96
CA VAL A 72 2.22 7.01 7.32
C VAL A 72 0.79 6.67 7.76
N LEU A 73 0.12 5.79 7.02
CA LEU A 73 -1.24 5.37 7.37
C LEU A 73 -1.29 4.68 8.74
N ALA A 74 -0.29 3.87 9.07
CA ALA A 74 -0.21 3.15 10.33
C ALA A 74 0.06 4.10 11.50
N ASP A 75 0.92 5.11 11.33
CA ASP A 75 1.15 6.16 12.34
C ASP A 75 -0.13 6.97 12.65
N ILE A 76 -0.88 7.38 11.62
CA ILE A 76 -2.13 8.14 11.80
C ILE A 76 -3.21 7.29 12.48
N THR A 77 -3.36 6.03 12.08
CA THR A 77 -4.47 5.17 12.52
C THR A 77 -4.17 4.36 13.78
N ARG A 78 -2.89 4.24 14.16
CA ARG A 78 -2.40 3.31 15.18
C ARG A 78 -2.91 1.87 14.96
N ASN A 79 -3.06 1.49 13.69
CA ASN A 79 -3.67 0.22 13.30
C ASN A 79 -2.62 -0.88 13.13
N ALA A 80 -2.62 -1.85 14.05
CA ALA A 80 -1.69 -2.98 14.06
C ALA A 80 -1.72 -3.85 12.79
N SER A 81 -2.84 -3.90 12.05
CA SER A 81 -2.94 -4.65 10.79
C SER A 81 -2.22 -3.95 9.64
N THR A 82 -2.21 -2.60 9.64
CA THR A 82 -1.42 -1.81 8.68
C THR A 82 0.08 -1.89 9.01
N GLU A 83 0.42 -1.90 10.30
CA GLU A 83 1.79 -2.12 10.79
C GLU A 83 2.35 -3.47 10.30
N ALA A 84 1.61 -4.55 10.53
CA ALA A 84 2.01 -5.88 10.08
C ALA A 84 2.21 -5.95 8.55
N LEU A 85 1.42 -5.20 7.78
CA LEU A 85 1.48 -5.23 6.32
C LEU A 85 2.77 -4.60 5.76
N TYR A 86 3.26 -3.49 6.33
CA TYR A 86 4.53 -2.93 5.83
C TYR A 86 5.73 -3.76 6.31
N VAL A 87 5.69 -4.35 7.51
CA VAL A 87 6.74 -5.28 7.99
C VAL A 87 6.85 -6.52 7.10
N LEU A 88 5.72 -7.05 6.61
CA LEU A 88 5.71 -8.18 5.68
C LEU A 88 6.26 -7.85 4.29
N THR A 89 6.16 -6.58 3.87
CA THR A 89 6.64 -6.10 2.56
C THR A 89 8.10 -5.60 2.60
N ASP A 90 8.62 -5.26 3.78
CA ASP A 90 10.04 -5.02 4.06
C ASP A 90 10.55 -5.89 5.23
N PRO A 91 10.87 -7.18 4.99
CA PRO A 91 11.37 -8.08 6.02
C PRO A 91 12.78 -7.69 6.54
N SER A 92 13.44 -6.71 5.92
CA SER A 92 14.80 -6.26 6.28
C SER A 92 14.83 -5.26 7.45
N CYS A 93 13.71 -4.64 7.80
CA CYS A 93 13.62 -3.62 8.85
C CYS A 93 12.62 -4.04 9.94
N PRO A 94 13.02 -4.93 10.88
CA PRO A 94 12.20 -5.16 12.06
C PRO A 94 12.12 -3.87 12.88
N HIS A 95 10.91 -3.41 13.19
CA HIS A 95 10.69 -2.35 14.15
C HIS A 95 11.24 -2.77 15.51
N THR A 96 12.47 -2.36 15.81
CA THR A 96 12.94 -2.23 17.19
C THR A 96 12.52 -0.85 17.68
N GLU A 97 11.41 -0.75 18.40
CA GLU A 97 11.22 0.36 19.34
C GLU A 97 11.96 0.03 20.67
N PRO A 98 12.49 1.04 21.39
CA PRO A 98 12.98 0.90 22.77
C PRO A 98 11.84 0.72 23.79
#